data_AF-A0A1H4V6S6-F1
#
_entry.id   AF-A0A1H4V6S6-F1
#
_cell.length_a   1.000
_cell.length_b   1.000
_cell.length_c   1.000
_cell.angle_alpha   90.00
_cell.angle_beta   90.00
_cell.angle_gamma   90.00
#
_symmetry.space_group_name_H-M   'P 1'
#
loop_
_entity.id
_entity.type
_entity.pdbx_description
1 polymer ?
#
loop_
_entity_poly.entity_id
_entity_poly.type
_entity_poly.pdbx_seq_one_letter_code
_entity_poly.pdbx_strand_id
1 'polypeptide(L)'
;MLSKASAYGHHDNLIGRAHDAAADVHQSTGAALAFSLLVAGAAVFLAATTWRAVAGTNRRSATPPLIGLQILGLTVALSALAYQVRVGAWVTTADPVVLGWFADHRTEWVTGPAIAITDAGGPVGTAVIAVVLGALLSRRARSLVPGLILIGTVGAAALASTVTKSIVGRSRPPIVSQVLLETDHSFPSGHATGAMVLSTMVAVILGYGSPAARRGLLLAAAFAVTVVVAVTRLYLGEHWLTDVIGGILLGGLAALIGSALYGIWMRRASDRVHSATQVDPPHAVSPVDAATTGRAA
;
A
#
# COMPACT_ATOMS: atom_id res chain seq x y z
N MET A 1 36.77 7.06 -60.53
CA MET A 1 35.97 8.27 -60.86
C MET A 1 34.54 8.04 -60.40
N LEU A 2 34.07 8.91 -59.49
CA LEU A 2 32.67 9.21 -59.12
C LEU A 2 31.85 8.07 -58.47
N SER A 3 31.73 8.00 -57.15
CA SER A 3 30.92 8.87 -56.27
C SER A 3 29.47 9.01 -56.73
N LYS A 4 28.56 8.34 -56.00
CA LYS A 4 27.25 8.90 -55.67
C LYS A 4 26.80 8.34 -54.33
N ALA A 5 27.06 9.14 -53.31
CA ALA A 5 26.46 9.03 -52.00
C ALA A 5 24.93 8.98 -52.14
N SER A 6 24.32 7.92 -51.61
CA SER A 6 22.91 7.94 -51.24
C SER A 6 22.81 8.73 -49.93
N ALA A 7 22.83 10.05 -50.07
CA ALA A 7 22.31 10.94 -49.04
C ALA A 7 20.79 10.79 -49.03
N TYR A 8 20.30 9.78 -48.30
CA TYR A 8 18.92 9.82 -47.81
C TYR A 8 18.85 10.92 -46.76
N GLY A 9 18.63 12.15 -47.25
CA GLY A 9 18.20 13.25 -46.42
C GLY A 9 16.87 12.87 -45.79
N HIS A 10 16.88 12.67 -44.48
CA HIS A 10 15.68 12.78 -43.67
C HIS A 10 15.17 14.20 -43.93
N HIS A 11 14.05 14.33 -44.64
CA HIS A 11 13.41 15.62 -44.81
C HIS A 11 12.81 16.02 -43.47
N ASP A 12 13.62 16.67 -42.64
CA ASP A 12 13.21 17.50 -41.50
C ASP A 12 12.32 18.64 -42.01
N ASN A 13 11.08 18.33 -42.38
CA ASN A 13 10.13 19.36 -42.80
C ASN A 13 9.63 20.13 -41.56
N LEU A 14 9.39 21.44 -41.72
CA LEU A 14 8.95 22.33 -40.64
C LEU A 14 7.69 21.83 -39.93
N ILE A 15 6.82 21.10 -40.64
CA ILE A 15 5.59 20.50 -40.12
C ILE A 15 5.93 19.33 -39.16
N GLY A 16 6.88 18.47 -39.50
CA GLY A 16 7.37 17.41 -38.63
C GLY A 16 8.01 17.97 -37.36
N ARG A 17 8.89 18.98 -37.49
CA ARG A 17 9.50 19.64 -36.32
C ARG A 17 8.47 20.34 -35.43
N ALA A 18 7.43 20.94 -36.01
CA ALA A 18 6.35 21.56 -35.25
C ALA A 18 5.46 20.51 -34.55
N HIS A 19 5.19 19.37 -35.19
CA HIS A 19 4.47 18.25 -34.60
C HIS A 19 5.25 17.62 -33.43
N ASP A 20 6.55 17.38 -33.63
CA ASP A 20 7.44 16.83 -32.59
C ASP A 20 7.61 17.81 -31.43
N ALA A 21 7.79 19.11 -31.72
CA ALA A 21 7.83 20.14 -30.68
C ALA A 21 6.50 20.25 -29.90
N ALA A 22 5.35 20.12 -30.57
CA ALA A 22 4.06 20.10 -29.89
C ALA A 22 3.89 18.84 -29.02
N ALA A 23 4.34 17.67 -29.51
CA ALA A 23 4.34 16.43 -28.74
C ALA A 23 5.24 16.51 -27.51
N ASP A 24 6.44 17.09 -27.65
CA ASP A 24 7.38 17.33 -26.55
C ASP A 24 6.82 18.32 -25.53
N VAL A 25 6.16 19.40 -25.97
CA VAL A 25 5.50 20.36 -25.07
C VAL A 25 4.33 19.71 -24.32
N HIS A 26 3.51 18.89 -24.99
CA HIS A 26 2.43 18.16 -24.33
C HIS A 26 2.95 17.13 -23.32
N GLN A 27 4.01 16.39 -23.66
CA GLN A 27 4.59 15.38 -22.78
C GLN A 27 5.30 16.01 -21.58
N SER A 28 6.03 17.11 -21.77
CA SER A 28 6.68 17.86 -20.69
C SER A 28 5.68 18.54 -19.76
N THR A 29 4.59 19.11 -20.30
CA THR A 29 3.52 19.72 -19.49
C THR A 29 2.77 18.65 -18.69
N GLY A 30 2.43 17.51 -19.32
CA GLY A 30 1.80 16.38 -18.64
C GLY A 30 2.67 15.82 -17.51
N ALA A 31 3.98 15.66 -17.75
CA ALA A 31 4.93 15.22 -16.74
C ALA A 31 5.06 16.21 -15.57
N ALA A 32 5.11 17.53 -15.83
CA ALA A 32 5.18 18.53 -14.77
C ALA A 32 3.91 18.56 -13.89
N LEU A 33 2.73 18.46 -14.52
CA LEU A 33 1.45 18.36 -13.81
C LEU A 33 1.38 17.09 -12.96
N ALA A 34 1.77 15.94 -13.52
CA ALA A 34 1.81 14.69 -12.78
C ALA A 34 2.74 14.77 -11.57
N PHE A 35 3.86 15.49 -11.65
CA PHE A 35 4.74 15.65 -10.48
C PHE A 35 4.07 16.50 -9.41
N SER A 36 3.49 17.62 -9.81
CA SER A 36 2.77 18.51 -8.90
C SER A 36 1.67 17.75 -8.16
N LEU A 37 0.93 16.89 -8.87
CA LEU A 37 -0.08 16.00 -8.30
C LEU A 37 0.51 14.94 -7.37
N LEU A 38 1.67 14.35 -7.70
CA LEU A 38 2.37 13.40 -6.83
C LEU A 38 2.71 14.06 -5.49
N VAL A 39 3.31 15.25 -5.52
CA VAL A 39 3.68 16.02 -4.32
C VAL A 39 2.44 16.45 -3.54
N ALA A 40 1.42 16.99 -4.21
CA ALA A 40 0.19 17.42 -3.59
C ALA A 40 -0.56 16.24 -2.92
N GLY A 41 -0.67 15.10 -3.59
CA GLY A 41 -1.29 13.89 -3.06
C GLY A 41 -0.56 13.38 -1.80
N ALA A 42 0.77 13.32 -1.85
CA ALA A 42 1.58 12.96 -0.69
C ALA A 42 1.42 13.96 0.47
N ALA A 43 1.40 15.26 0.18
CA ALA A 43 1.18 16.30 1.17
C ALA A 43 -0.20 16.19 1.84
N VAL A 44 -1.27 15.95 1.06
CA VAL A 44 -2.62 15.73 1.59
C VAL A 44 -2.65 14.50 2.50
N PHE A 45 -2.04 13.39 2.08
CA PHE A 45 -1.94 12.19 2.89
C PHE A 45 -1.21 12.45 4.22
N LEU A 46 -0.05 13.10 4.16
CA LEU A 46 0.75 13.41 5.35
C LEU A 46 0.01 14.38 6.28
N ALA A 47 -0.56 15.46 5.76
CA ALA A 47 -1.31 16.44 6.54
C ALA A 47 -2.54 15.82 7.23
N ALA A 48 -3.29 14.97 6.52
CA ALA A 48 -4.41 14.24 7.13
C ALA A 48 -3.93 13.24 8.19
N THR A 49 -2.77 12.60 7.99
CA THR A 49 -2.18 11.65 8.95
C THR A 49 -1.68 12.34 10.21
N THR A 50 -0.94 13.44 10.07
CA THR A 50 -0.45 14.23 11.21
C THR A 50 -1.62 14.84 11.97
N TRP A 51 -2.62 15.37 11.28
CA TRP A 51 -3.81 15.92 11.92
C TRP A 51 -4.56 14.85 12.71
N ARG A 52 -4.74 13.63 12.16
CA ARG A 52 -5.34 12.50 12.90
C ARG A 52 -4.54 12.11 14.14
N ALA A 53 -3.21 12.17 14.07
CA ALA A 53 -2.34 11.83 15.20
C ALA A 53 -2.41 12.91 16.30
N VAL A 54 -2.41 14.19 15.92
CA VAL A 54 -2.37 15.34 16.85
C VAL A 54 -3.74 15.68 17.44
N ALA A 55 -4.82 15.57 16.66
CA ALA A 55 -6.18 15.92 17.11
C ALA A 55 -6.72 15.00 18.23
N GLY A 56 -6.01 13.90 18.53
CA GLY A 56 -6.35 12.97 19.60
C GLY A 56 -7.66 12.21 19.38
N THR A 57 -7.97 11.28 20.29
CA THR A 57 -9.19 10.46 20.21
C THR A 57 -10.50 11.21 20.52
N ASN A 58 -10.42 12.48 20.94
CA ASN A 58 -11.57 13.29 21.37
C ASN A 58 -12.47 13.76 20.22
N ARG A 59 -12.04 13.69 18.96
CA ARG A 59 -12.85 14.07 17.79
C ARG A 59 -13.20 12.86 16.92
N ARG A 60 -13.91 11.89 17.49
CA ARG A 60 -14.40 10.70 16.76
C ARG A 60 -15.19 11.05 15.49
N SER A 61 -15.92 12.18 15.48
CA SER A 61 -16.67 12.67 14.32
C SER A 61 -15.80 13.13 13.13
N ALA A 62 -14.56 13.57 13.38
CA ALA A 62 -13.64 14.03 12.33
C ALA A 62 -12.84 12.88 11.70
N THR A 63 -12.93 11.65 12.22
CA THR A 63 -12.12 10.52 11.75
C THR A 63 -12.49 10.05 10.33
N PRO A 64 -13.78 9.90 9.96
CA PRO A 64 -14.16 9.49 8.60
C PRO A 64 -13.68 10.43 7.48
N PRO A 65 -13.87 11.77 7.54
CA PRO A 65 -13.42 12.65 6.45
C PRO A 65 -11.89 12.65 6.30
N LEU A 66 -11.13 12.52 7.40
CA LEU A 66 -9.67 12.43 7.34
C LEU A 66 -9.18 11.14 6.68
N ILE A 67 -9.86 10.01 6.92
CA ILE A 67 -9.58 8.76 6.18
C ILE A 67 -9.87 8.94 4.69
N GLY A 68 -10.96 9.62 4.34
CA GLY A 68 -11.29 9.97 2.96
C GLY A 68 -10.18 10.79 2.29
N LEU A 69 -9.65 11.83 2.96
CA LEU A 69 -8.53 12.63 2.47
C LEU A 69 -7.25 11.82 2.31
N GLN A 70 -6.95 10.91 3.23
CA GLN A 70 -5.77 10.03 3.11
C GLN A 70 -5.90 9.08 1.91
N ILE A 71 -7.07 8.47 1.71
CA ILE A 71 -7.34 7.60 0.55
C ILE A 71 -7.20 8.40 -0.74
N LEU A 72 -7.79 9.60 -0.80
CA LEU A 72 -7.67 10.49 -1.96
C LEU A 72 -6.22 10.87 -2.22
N GLY A 73 -5.48 11.31 -1.20
CA GLY A 73 -4.07 11.69 -1.32
C GLY A 73 -3.19 10.56 -1.85
N LEU A 74 -3.32 9.35 -1.30
CA LEU A 74 -2.57 8.18 -1.78
C LEU A 74 -2.99 7.76 -3.19
N THR A 75 -4.28 7.85 -3.52
CA THR A 75 -4.77 7.53 -4.88
C THR A 75 -4.20 8.50 -5.90
N VAL A 76 -4.23 9.82 -5.61
CA VAL A 76 -3.64 10.85 -6.46
C VAL A 76 -2.14 10.63 -6.61
N ALA A 77 -1.43 10.38 -5.51
CA ALA A 77 0.01 10.13 -5.52
C ALA A 77 0.36 8.88 -6.35
N LEU A 78 -0.35 7.77 -6.15
CA LEU A 78 -0.12 6.53 -6.91
C LEU A 78 -0.40 6.71 -8.40
N SER A 79 -1.54 7.32 -8.76
CA SER A 79 -1.90 7.56 -10.16
C SER A 79 -0.92 8.51 -10.85
N ALA A 80 -0.49 9.55 -10.15
CA ALA A 80 0.52 10.48 -10.63
C ALA A 80 1.87 9.79 -10.86
N LEU A 81 2.34 8.97 -9.92
CA LEU A 81 3.57 8.20 -10.07
C LEU A 81 3.46 7.18 -11.21
N ALA A 82 2.33 6.47 -11.32
CA ALA A 82 2.07 5.52 -12.40
C ALA A 82 2.12 6.21 -13.78
N TYR A 83 1.58 7.42 -13.89
CA TYR A 83 1.68 8.22 -15.11
C TYR A 83 3.13 8.62 -15.41
N GLN A 84 3.88 9.15 -14.42
CA GLN A 84 5.30 9.50 -14.57
C GLN A 84 6.12 8.32 -15.10
N VAL A 85 5.86 7.14 -14.53
CA VAL A 85 6.51 5.89 -14.91
C VAL A 85 6.11 5.46 -16.32
N ARG A 86 4.83 5.54 -16.67
CA ARG A 86 4.30 5.13 -17.98
C ARG A 86 4.91 5.93 -19.13
N VAL A 87 5.15 7.22 -18.91
CA VAL A 87 5.68 8.14 -19.92
C VAL A 87 7.20 8.32 -19.85
N GLY A 88 7.89 7.62 -18.92
CA GLY A 88 9.34 7.70 -18.76
C GLY A 88 9.83 9.10 -18.34
N ALA A 89 9.05 9.80 -17.53
CA ALA A 89 9.35 11.19 -17.18
C ALA A 89 10.39 11.32 -16.06
N TRP A 90 10.74 12.56 -15.74
CA TRP A 90 11.87 12.97 -14.89
C TRP A 90 12.00 12.20 -13.55
N VAL A 91 10.91 11.78 -12.88
CA VAL A 91 10.99 10.94 -11.65
C VAL A 91 11.79 9.64 -11.89
N THR A 92 11.68 9.06 -13.09
CA THR A 92 12.34 7.80 -13.44
C THR A 92 13.84 7.95 -13.72
N THR A 93 14.34 9.18 -13.85
CA THR A 93 15.79 9.43 -14.08
C THR A 93 16.66 9.01 -12.89
N ALA A 94 16.09 8.95 -11.68
CA ALA A 94 16.78 8.43 -10.51
C ALA A 94 16.94 6.89 -10.53
N ASP A 95 16.13 6.17 -11.31
CA ASP A 95 16.08 4.72 -11.25
C ASP A 95 17.40 4.04 -11.68
N PRO A 96 18.06 4.41 -12.80
CA PRO A 96 19.34 3.82 -13.18
C PRO A 96 20.48 4.16 -12.20
N VAL A 97 20.45 5.35 -11.59
CA VAL A 97 21.45 5.78 -10.61
C VAL A 97 21.39 4.89 -9.36
N VAL A 98 20.18 4.66 -8.86
CA VAL A 98 19.97 3.82 -7.67
C VAL A 98 20.30 2.36 -7.99
N LEU A 99 19.88 1.86 -9.15
CA LEU A 99 20.23 0.50 -9.60
C LEU A 99 21.75 0.31 -9.70
N GLY A 100 22.46 1.27 -10.31
CA GLY A 100 23.92 1.24 -10.43
C GLY A 100 24.60 1.19 -9.07
N TRP A 101 24.18 2.05 -8.13
CA TRP A 101 24.73 2.05 -6.78
C TRP A 101 24.58 0.69 -6.08
N PHE A 102 23.40 0.06 -6.16
CA PHE A 102 23.19 -1.27 -5.58
C PHE A 102 24.01 -2.37 -6.28
N ALA A 103 24.14 -2.30 -7.61
CA ALA A 103 24.94 -3.25 -8.37
C ALA A 103 26.42 -3.17 -7.96
N ASP A 104 26.95 -1.94 -7.79
CA ASP A 104 28.35 -1.70 -7.42
C ASP A 104 28.67 -2.12 -5.97
N HIS A 105 27.66 -2.11 -5.07
CA HIS A 105 27.83 -2.45 -3.65
C HIS A 105 27.33 -3.87 -3.30
N ARG A 106 27.05 -4.70 -4.31
CA ARG A 106 26.58 -6.07 -4.10
C ARG A 106 27.72 -6.94 -3.54
N THR A 107 27.41 -7.73 -2.51
CA THR A 107 28.36 -8.66 -1.87
C THR A 107 27.73 -10.03 -1.66
N GLU A 108 28.52 -11.09 -1.71
CA GLU A 108 28.01 -12.47 -1.61
C GLU A 108 27.27 -12.75 -0.29
N TRP A 109 27.79 -12.21 0.82
CA TRP A 109 27.23 -12.43 2.16
C TRP A 109 25.89 -11.73 2.40
N VAL A 110 25.57 -10.67 1.64
CA VAL A 110 24.26 -10.01 1.67
C VAL A 110 23.30 -10.64 0.66
N THR A 111 23.81 -11.16 -0.45
CA THR A 111 22.97 -11.73 -1.54
C THR A 111 22.16 -12.94 -1.10
N GLY A 112 22.76 -13.90 -0.38
CA GLY A 112 22.02 -15.07 0.13
C GLY A 112 20.83 -14.68 1.03
N PRO A 113 21.04 -13.88 2.09
CA PRO A 113 19.95 -13.36 2.92
C PRO A 113 18.90 -12.55 2.13
N ALA A 114 19.33 -11.73 1.16
CA ALA A 114 18.42 -10.95 0.33
C ALA A 114 17.50 -11.84 -0.53
N ILE A 115 18.03 -12.93 -1.08
CA ILE A 115 17.24 -13.94 -1.81
C ILE A 115 16.21 -14.59 -0.87
N ALA A 116 16.63 -15.06 0.31
CA ALA A 116 15.72 -15.69 1.27
C ALA A 116 14.57 -14.75 1.70
N ILE A 117 14.87 -13.47 1.94
CA ILE A 117 13.86 -12.45 2.25
C ILE A 117 12.93 -12.22 1.07
N THR A 118 13.48 -12.15 -0.15
CA THR A 118 12.69 -12.01 -1.38
C THR A 118 11.74 -13.19 -1.56
N ASP A 119 12.20 -14.43 -1.44
CA ASP A 119 11.37 -15.62 -1.62
C ASP A 119 10.20 -15.65 -0.62
N ALA A 120 10.48 -15.32 0.64
CA ALA A 120 9.46 -15.22 1.69
C ALA A 120 8.51 -14.03 1.47
N GLY A 121 9.05 -12.90 1.00
CA GLY A 121 8.31 -11.66 0.73
C GLY A 121 7.61 -11.64 -0.63
N GLY A 122 7.77 -12.68 -1.45
CA GLY A 122 7.14 -12.79 -2.76
C GLY A 122 5.62 -12.94 -2.68
N PRO A 123 4.92 -12.86 -3.83
CA PRO A 123 3.45 -12.95 -3.85
C PRO A 123 2.92 -14.23 -3.18
N VAL A 124 3.54 -15.38 -3.45
CA VAL A 124 3.17 -16.66 -2.84
C VAL A 124 3.48 -16.66 -1.34
N GLY A 125 4.69 -16.25 -0.95
CA GLY A 125 5.09 -16.18 0.46
C GLY A 125 4.18 -15.25 1.26
N THR A 126 3.89 -14.07 0.73
CA THR A 126 2.94 -13.11 1.32
C THR A 126 1.54 -13.71 1.46
N ALA A 127 1.03 -14.44 0.46
CA ALA A 127 -0.28 -15.08 0.54
C ALA A 127 -0.31 -16.17 1.62
N VAL A 128 0.72 -17.02 1.69
CA VAL A 128 0.85 -18.06 2.73
C VAL A 128 0.90 -17.43 4.12
N ILE A 129 1.73 -16.39 4.31
CA ILE A 129 1.84 -15.69 5.59
C ILE A 129 0.51 -15.02 5.95
N ALA A 130 -0.19 -14.42 4.99
CA ALA A 130 -1.51 -13.82 5.22
C ALA A 130 -2.55 -14.85 5.69
N VAL A 131 -2.56 -16.05 5.11
CA VAL A 131 -3.44 -17.14 5.54
C VAL A 131 -3.08 -17.62 6.93
N VAL A 132 -1.81 -17.87 7.22
CA VAL A 132 -1.34 -18.34 8.53
C VAL A 132 -1.64 -17.32 9.62
N LEU A 133 -1.21 -16.06 9.44
CA LEU A 133 -1.48 -14.99 10.40
C LEU A 133 -2.98 -14.69 10.50
N GLY A 134 -3.71 -14.76 9.40
CA GLY A 134 -5.17 -14.62 9.39
C GLY A 134 -5.85 -15.67 10.25
N ALA A 135 -5.44 -16.94 10.13
CA ALA A 135 -5.93 -18.02 10.98
C ALA A 135 -5.59 -17.81 12.46
N LEU A 136 -4.34 -17.43 12.77
CA LEU A 136 -3.91 -17.16 14.15
C LEU A 136 -4.65 -15.98 14.78
N LEU A 137 -4.83 -14.89 14.05
CA LEU A 137 -5.58 -13.71 14.49
C LEU A 137 -7.07 -14.03 14.69
N SER A 138 -7.66 -14.82 13.78
CA SER A 138 -9.04 -15.29 13.91
C SER A 138 -9.24 -16.17 15.15
N ARG A 139 -8.30 -17.09 15.42
CA ARG A 139 -8.32 -17.93 16.62
C ARG A 139 -8.21 -17.10 17.89
N ARG A 140 -7.29 -16.13 17.92
CA ARG A 140 -7.10 -15.22 19.05
C ARG A 140 -8.34 -14.36 19.31
N ALA A 141 -8.99 -13.87 18.26
CA ALA A 141 -10.19 -13.06 18.35
C ALA A 141 -11.49 -13.86 18.55
N ARG A 142 -11.42 -15.20 18.52
CA ARG A 142 -12.59 -16.10 18.50
C ARG A 142 -13.63 -15.72 17.44
N SER A 143 -13.15 -15.23 16.29
CA SER A 143 -13.96 -14.73 15.18
C SER A 143 -13.17 -14.86 13.89
N LEU A 144 -13.83 -15.26 12.79
CA LEU A 144 -13.18 -15.36 11.48
C LEU A 144 -12.91 -13.98 10.83
N VAL A 145 -13.56 -12.93 11.31
CA VAL A 145 -13.58 -11.63 10.63
C VAL A 145 -12.19 -10.96 10.51
N PRO A 146 -11.32 -10.94 11.56
CA PRO A 146 -9.99 -10.36 11.43
C PRO A 146 -9.15 -11.05 10.36
N GLY A 147 -9.19 -12.38 10.30
CA GLY A 147 -8.47 -13.13 9.26
C GLY A 147 -9.05 -12.91 7.88
N LEU A 148 -10.37 -12.89 7.72
CA LEU A 148 -11.01 -12.59 6.43
C LEU A 148 -10.69 -11.19 5.92
N ILE A 149 -10.68 -10.18 6.80
CA ILE A 149 -10.29 -8.82 6.44
C ILE A 149 -8.81 -8.77 6.03
N LEU A 150 -7.92 -9.42 6.78
CA LEU A 150 -6.49 -9.47 6.44
C LEU A 150 -6.28 -10.11 5.06
N ILE A 151 -6.79 -11.32 4.86
CA ILE A 151 -6.63 -12.09 3.62
C ILE A 151 -7.28 -11.35 2.45
N GLY A 152 -8.50 -10.85 2.64
CA GLY A 152 -9.21 -10.07 1.62
C GLY A 152 -8.48 -8.79 1.22
N THR A 153 -7.89 -8.07 2.18
CA THR A 153 -7.14 -6.84 1.90
C THR A 153 -5.84 -7.14 1.15
N VAL A 154 -5.10 -8.19 1.57
CA VAL A 154 -3.88 -8.64 0.87
C VAL A 154 -4.19 -9.11 -0.55
N GLY A 155 -5.25 -9.91 -0.72
CA GLY A 155 -5.70 -10.39 -2.03
C GLY A 155 -6.15 -9.24 -2.95
N ALA A 156 -6.90 -8.27 -2.43
CA ALA A 156 -7.30 -7.09 -3.18
C ALA A 156 -6.09 -6.25 -3.62
N ALA A 157 -5.08 -6.08 -2.77
CA ALA A 157 -3.85 -5.38 -3.12
C ALA A 157 -3.05 -6.12 -4.21
N ALA A 158 -2.98 -7.46 -4.13
CA ALA A 158 -2.34 -8.28 -5.15
C ALA A 158 -3.05 -8.14 -6.51
N LEU A 159 -4.38 -8.22 -6.53
CA LEU A 159 -5.18 -8.01 -7.75
C LEU A 159 -4.96 -6.60 -8.32
N ALA A 160 -4.99 -5.57 -7.48
CA ALA A 160 -4.74 -4.20 -7.91
C ALA A 160 -3.31 -4.02 -8.47
N SER A 161 -2.31 -4.70 -7.89
CA SER A 161 -0.93 -4.70 -8.40
C SER A 161 -0.87 -5.31 -9.80
N THR A 162 -1.50 -6.47 -10.00
CA THR A 162 -1.58 -7.14 -11.31
C THR A 162 -2.27 -6.28 -12.36
N VAL A 163 -3.40 -5.66 -12.02
CA VAL A 163 -4.11 -4.75 -12.94
C VAL A 163 -3.23 -3.55 -13.29
N THR A 164 -2.55 -2.96 -12.29
CA THR A 164 -1.66 -1.80 -12.51
C THR A 164 -0.48 -2.18 -13.41
N LYS A 165 0.09 -3.37 -13.23
CA LYS A 165 1.16 -3.92 -14.10
C LYS A 165 0.72 -3.95 -15.55
N SER A 166 -0.48 -4.45 -15.85
CA SER A 166 -1.01 -4.51 -17.22
C SER A 166 -1.29 -3.13 -17.82
N ILE A 167 -1.71 -2.16 -17.01
CA ILE A 167 -1.99 -0.78 -17.47
C ILE A 167 -0.69 -0.02 -17.75
N VAL A 168 0.29 -0.12 -16.85
CA VAL A 168 1.53 0.66 -16.93
C VAL A 168 2.52 0.03 -17.92
N GLY A 169 2.58 -1.30 -17.99
CA GLY A 169 3.38 -2.00 -19.00
C GLY A 169 4.88 -1.75 -18.90
N ARG A 170 5.40 -1.40 -17.71
CA ARG A 170 6.79 -0.99 -17.54
C ARG A 170 7.76 -2.17 -17.68
N SER A 171 8.86 -1.97 -18.40
CA SER A 171 9.99 -2.92 -18.47
C SER A 171 10.78 -2.97 -17.16
N ARG A 172 11.29 -4.15 -16.82
CA ARG A 172 12.20 -4.38 -15.68
C ARG A 172 13.62 -3.84 -15.96
N PRO A 173 14.46 -3.71 -14.91
CA PRO A 173 15.90 -3.55 -15.09
C PRO A 173 16.50 -4.58 -16.05
N PRO A 174 17.59 -4.24 -16.76
CA PRO A 174 18.25 -5.16 -17.68
C PRO A 174 18.60 -6.50 -17.02
N ILE A 175 18.43 -7.62 -17.74
CA ILE A 175 18.67 -8.98 -17.22
C ILE A 175 20.08 -9.11 -16.61
N VAL A 176 21.08 -8.45 -17.20
CA VAL A 176 22.47 -8.45 -16.69
C VAL A 176 22.64 -7.86 -15.29
N SER A 177 21.68 -7.04 -14.83
CA SER A 177 21.67 -6.45 -13.48
C SER A 177 20.90 -7.29 -12.46
N GLN A 178 20.07 -8.23 -12.93
CA GLN A 178 19.20 -9.07 -12.11
C GLN A 178 19.96 -10.26 -11.52
N VAL A 179 19.80 -10.51 -10.22
CA VAL A 179 20.31 -11.73 -9.57
C VAL A 179 19.36 -12.91 -9.81
N LEU A 180 18.06 -12.67 -9.76
CA LEU A 180 17.01 -13.64 -10.07
C LEU A 180 16.24 -13.15 -11.29
N LEU A 181 16.03 -14.06 -12.26
CA LEU A 181 15.39 -13.71 -13.52
C LEU A 181 13.88 -13.47 -13.31
N GLU A 182 13.44 -12.27 -13.68
CA GLU A 182 12.04 -11.86 -13.67
C GLU A 182 11.69 -11.18 -15.00
N THR A 183 10.61 -11.62 -15.65
CA THR A 183 10.27 -11.21 -17.03
C THR A 183 8.90 -10.54 -17.20
N ASP A 184 8.08 -10.48 -16.16
CA ASP A 184 6.80 -9.75 -16.17
C ASP A 184 7.00 -8.23 -16.03
N HIS A 185 5.92 -7.45 -16.08
CA HIS A 185 5.99 -5.99 -15.92
C HIS A 185 6.52 -5.58 -14.54
N SER A 186 7.31 -4.52 -14.48
CA SER A 186 8.04 -4.13 -13.26
C SER A 186 7.23 -3.28 -12.27
N PHE A 187 6.38 -2.39 -12.79
CA PHE A 187 5.62 -1.44 -11.97
C PHE A 187 4.19 -1.90 -11.69
N PRO A 188 3.70 -1.81 -10.44
CA PRO A 188 4.44 -1.58 -9.21
C PRO A 188 5.09 -2.88 -8.70
N SER A 189 6.03 -2.76 -7.75
CA SER A 189 6.65 -3.93 -7.13
C SER A 189 5.66 -4.71 -6.25
N GLY A 190 5.34 -5.94 -6.64
CA GLY A 190 4.43 -6.81 -5.90
C GLY A 190 4.94 -7.21 -4.52
N HIS A 191 6.25 -7.39 -4.37
CA HIS A 191 6.89 -7.69 -3.07
C HIS A 191 6.72 -6.52 -2.09
N ALA A 192 7.00 -5.29 -2.55
CA ALA A 192 6.82 -4.10 -1.73
C ALA A 192 5.34 -3.85 -1.39
N THR A 193 4.42 -4.06 -2.34
CA THR A 193 2.98 -3.99 -2.08
C THR A 193 2.55 -5.01 -1.03
N GLY A 194 2.95 -6.27 -1.20
CA GLY A 194 2.63 -7.37 -0.29
C GLY A 194 3.15 -7.13 1.13
N ALA A 195 4.43 -6.78 1.25
CA ALA A 195 5.05 -6.47 2.54
C ALA A 195 4.35 -5.30 3.24
N MET A 196 4.06 -4.22 2.52
CA MET A 196 3.38 -3.04 3.07
C MET A 196 1.98 -3.37 3.57
N VAL A 197 1.15 -4.02 2.75
CA VAL A 197 -0.24 -4.31 3.12
C VAL A 197 -0.34 -5.33 4.25
N LEU A 198 0.42 -6.43 4.16
CA LEU A 198 0.40 -7.52 5.14
C LEU A 198 0.88 -7.04 6.51
N SER A 199 2.07 -6.42 6.57
CA SER A 199 2.67 -6.01 7.84
C SER A 199 1.84 -4.91 8.52
N THR A 200 1.33 -3.94 7.75
CA THR A 200 0.49 -2.85 8.28
C THR A 200 -0.84 -3.39 8.80
N MET A 201 -1.50 -4.29 8.07
CA MET A 201 -2.77 -4.87 8.52
C MET A 201 -2.60 -5.71 9.79
N VAL A 202 -1.53 -6.49 9.89
CA VAL A 202 -1.19 -7.24 11.12
C VAL A 202 -0.95 -6.27 12.28
N ALA A 203 -0.18 -5.19 12.07
CA ALA A 203 0.06 -4.17 13.07
C ALA A 203 -1.23 -3.48 13.54
N VAL A 204 -2.14 -3.16 12.60
CA VAL A 204 -3.43 -2.53 12.90
C VAL A 204 -4.34 -3.45 13.72
N ILE A 205 -4.45 -4.72 13.33
CA ILE A 205 -5.29 -5.70 14.04
C ILE A 205 -4.74 -5.95 15.44
N LEU A 206 -3.43 -6.18 15.59
CA LEU A 206 -2.78 -6.41 16.89
C LEU A 206 -2.78 -5.16 17.78
N GLY A 207 -2.66 -3.97 17.18
CA GLY A 207 -2.65 -2.69 17.87
C GLY A 207 -4.04 -2.17 18.24
N TYR A 208 -5.11 -2.79 17.75
CA TYR A 208 -6.45 -2.35 18.07
C TYR A 208 -6.71 -2.44 19.58
N GLY A 209 -7.32 -1.39 20.15
CA GLY A 209 -7.51 -1.28 21.60
C GLY A 209 -6.24 -0.99 22.43
N SER A 210 -5.04 -1.08 21.85
CA SER A 210 -3.78 -0.80 22.56
C SER A 210 -3.51 0.71 22.73
N PRO A 211 -2.64 1.13 23.68
CA PRO A 211 -2.19 2.52 23.81
C PRO A 211 -1.51 3.06 22.53
N ALA A 212 -1.56 4.38 22.35
CA ALA A 212 -1.02 5.06 21.14
C ALA A 212 0.46 4.72 20.88
N ALA A 213 1.30 4.69 21.92
CA ALA A 213 2.71 4.34 21.81
C ALA A 213 2.93 2.94 21.24
N ARG A 214 2.17 1.95 21.71
CA ARG A 214 2.25 0.57 21.19
C ARG A 214 1.78 0.47 19.74
N ARG A 215 0.73 1.20 19.37
CA ARG A 215 0.28 1.26 17.97
C ARG A 215 1.34 1.88 17.06
N GLY A 216 1.95 2.97 17.51
CA GLY A 216 3.05 3.63 16.81
C GLY A 216 4.24 2.68 16.60
N LEU A 217 4.64 1.96 17.64
CA LEU A 217 5.72 0.96 17.55
C LEU A 217 5.40 -0.17 16.55
N LEU A 218 4.18 -0.71 16.59
CA LEU A 218 3.76 -1.77 15.66
C LEU A 218 3.75 -1.28 14.20
N LEU A 219 3.27 -0.05 13.95
CA LEU A 219 3.29 0.55 12.62
C LEU A 219 4.71 0.86 12.15
N ALA A 220 5.59 1.33 13.04
CA ALA A 220 7.00 1.55 12.73
C ALA A 220 7.71 0.24 12.38
N ALA A 221 7.43 -0.84 13.11
CA ALA A 221 7.96 -2.17 12.80
C ALA A 221 7.44 -2.69 11.46
N ALA A 222 6.15 -2.51 11.16
CA ALA A 222 5.57 -2.87 9.86
C ALA A 222 6.25 -2.11 8.70
N PHE A 223 6.46 -0.80 8.87
CA PHE A 223 7.17 -0.01 7.88
C PHE A 223 8.62 -0.44 7.72
N ALA A 224 9.33 -0.76 8.81
CA ALA A 224 10.70 -1.28 8.76
C ALA A 224 10.79 -2.60 7.97
N VAL A 225 9.87 -3.54 8.20
CA VAL A 225 9.78 -4.79 7.40
C VAL A 225 9.59 -4.47 5.92
N THR A 226 8.72 -3.52 5.61
CA THR A 226 8.47 -3.09 4.23
C THR A 226 9.72 -2.50 3.58
N VAL A 227 10.46 -1.66 4.31
CA VAL A 227 11.72 -1.07 3.84
C VAL A 227 12.77 -2.15 3.60
N VAL A 228 12.89 -3.15 4.48
CA VAL A 228 13.83 -4.26 4.28
C VAL A 228 13.50 -5.00 2.98
N VAL A 229 12.25 -5.40 2.76
CA VAL A 229 11.83 -6.07 1.52
C VAL A 229 12.04 -5.16 0.30
N ALA A 230 11.68 -3.88 0.39
CA ALA A 230 11.91 -2.90 -0.65
C ALA A 230 13.39 -2.82 -1.07
N VAL A 231 14.29 -2.75 -0.10
CA VAL A 231 15.74 -2.69 -0.32
C VAL A 231 16.25 -3.97 -0.96
N THR A 232 15.75 -5.16 -0.58
CA THR A 232 16.19 -6.40 -1.26
C THR A 232 15.84 -6.41 -2.74
N ARG A 233 14.70 -5.82 -3.15
CA ARG A 233 14.31 -5.73 -4.57
C ARG A 233 15.25 -4.84 -5.39
N LEU A 234 15.71 -3.74 -4.81
CA LEU A 234 16.67 -2.84 -5.44
C LEU A 234 18.07 -3.49 -5.47
N TYR A 235 18.47 -4.10 -4.36
CA TYR A 235 19.75 -4.80 -4.21
C TYR A 235 19.92 -5.95 -5.22
N LEU A 236 18.88 -6.77 -5.40
CA LEU A 236 18.87 -7.88 -6.37
C LEU A 236 18.68 -7.40 -7.81
N GLY A 237 18.45 -6.10 -8.04
CA GLY A 237 18.31 -5.51 -9.35
C GLY A 237 17.01 -5.88 -10.08
N GLU A 238 15.98 -6.34 -9.35
CA GLU A 238 14.75 -6.86 -9.96
C GLU A 238 13.71 -5.77 -10.22
N HIS A 239 13.83 -4.63 -9.52
CA HIS A 239 12.90 -3.50 -9.62
C HIS A 239 13.64 -2.16 -9.64
N TRP A 240 12.99 -1.17 -10.25
CA TRP A 240 13.38 0.23 -10.17
C TRP A 240 12.96 0.84 -8.82
N LEU A 241 13.62 1.93 -8.39
CA LEU A 241 13.24 2.66 -7.16
C LEU A 241 11.77 3.07 -7.19
N THR A 242 11.31 3.61 -8.31
CA THR A 242 9.93 4.06 -8.49
C THR A 242 8.92 2.89 -8.49
N ASP A 243 9.30 1.67 -8.87
CA ASP A 243 8.44 0.49 -8.74
C ASP A 243 8.18 0.15 -7.27
N VAL A 244 9.23 0.25 -6.46
CA VAL A 244 9.18 -0.01 -5.03
C VAL A 244 8.34 1.06 -4.31
N ILE A 245 8.53 2.34 -4.66
CA ILE A 245 7.70 3.44 -4.14
C ILE A 245 6.24 3.24 -4.55
N GLY A 246 5.97 2.90 -5.81
CA GLY A 246 4.61 2.59 -6.28
C GLY A 246 4.00 1.40 -5.54
N GLY A 247 4.81 0.39 -5.24
CA GLY A 247 4.40 -0.76 -4.45
C GLY A 247 3.99 -0.39 -3.03
N ILE A 248 4.79 0.44 -2.35
CA ILE A 248 4.50 0.97 -1.00
C ILE A 248 3.23 1.82 -1.00
N LEU A 249 3.05 2.71 -1.98
CA LEU A 249 1.85 3.53 -2.10
C LEU A 249 0.58 2.69 -2.28
N LEU A 250 0.63 1.69 -3.18
CA LEU A 250 -0.50 0.79 -3.41
C LEU A 250 -0.81 -0.07 -2.17
N GLY A 251 0.20 -0.66 -1.56
CA GLY A 251 0.03 -1.46 -0.34
C GLY A 251 -0.47 -0.63 0.84
N GLY A 252 0.01 0.61 0.98
CA GLY A 252 -0.45 1.56 1.99
C GLY A 252 -1.90 1.99 1.78
N LEU A 253 -2.31 2.23 0.53
CA LEU A 253 -3.69 2.53 0.16
C LEU A 253 -4.62 1.37 0.52
N ALA A 254 -4.25 0.15 0.14
CA ALA A 254 -5.01 -1.06 0.48
C ALA A 254 -5.09 -1.26 2.01
N ALA A 255 -3.98 -1.10 2.73
CA ALA A 255 -3.95 -1.21 4.18
C ALA A 255 -4.82 -0.15 4.86
N LEU A 256 -4.87 1.08 4.33
CA LEU A 256 -5.71 2.14 4.87
C LEU A 256 -7.21 1.79 4.72
N ILE A 257 -7.61 1.27 3.56
CA ILE A 257 -8.97 0.80 3.30
C ILE A 257 -9.29 -0.38 4.23
N GLY A 258 -8.42 -1.39 4.30
CA GLY A 258 -8.59 -2.55 5.19
C GLY A 258 -8.68 -2.15 6.67
N SER A 259 -7.88 -1.17 7.09
CA SER A 259 -7.92 -0.60 8.45
C SER A 259 -9.24 0.09 8.75
N ALA A 260 -9.80 0.83 7.77
CA ALA A 260 -11.10 1.47 7.90
C ALA A 260 -12.22 0.41 8.04
N LEU A 261 -12.20 -0.64 7.20
CA LEU A 261 -13.13 -1.77 7.28
C LEU A 261 -13.05 -2.48 8.64
N TYR A 262 -11.84 -2.78 9.11
CA TYR A 262 -11.62 -3.39 10.40
C TYR A 262 -12.15 -2.51 11.55
N GLY A 263 -11.88 -1.20 11.48
CA GLY A 263 -12.40 -0.24 12.46
C GLY A 263 -13.94 -0.14 12.46
N ILE A 264 -14.58 -0.20 11.30
CA ILE A 264 -16.06 -0.23 11.19
C ILE A 264 -16.60 -1.50 11.86
N TRP A 265 -16.00 -2.66 11.58
CA TRP A 265 -16.41 -3.93 12.18
C TRP A 265 -16.27 -3.89 13.71
N MET A 266 -15.11 -3.46 14.22
CA MET A 266 -14.88 -3.40 15.68
C MET A 266 -15.84 -2.45 16.40
N ARG A 267 -16.23 -1.32 15.78
CA ARG A 267 -17.25 -0.42 16.34
C ARG A 267 -18.61 -1.12 16.43
N ARG A 268 -19.07 -1.72 15.32
CA ARG A 268 -20.34 -2.47 15.29
C ARG A 268 -20.37 -3.65 16.27
N ALA A 269 -19.25 -4.36 16.43
CA ALA A 269 -19.14 -5.44 17.39
C ALA A 269 -19.27 -4.93 18.83
N SER A 270 -18.68 -3.76 19.13
CA SER A 270 -18.78 -3.12 20.45
C SER A 270 -20.20 -2.63 20.73
N ASP A 271 -20.86 -2.00 19.76
CA ASP A 271 -22.22 -1.47 19.89
C ASP A 271 -23.24 -2.60 20.19
N ARG A 272 -23.10 -3.75 19.50
CA ARG A 272 -23.95 -4.94 19.74
C ARG A 272 -23.86 -5.46 21.18
N VAL A 273 -22.65 -5.48 21.74
CA VAL A 273 -22.44 -5.92 23.13
C VAL A 273 -23.09 -4.92 24.11
N HIS A 274 -22.92 -3.61 23.88
CA HIS A 274 -23.52 -2.59 24.75
C HIS A 274 -25.06 -2.62 24.72
N SER A 275 -25.66 -2.77 23.54
CA SER A 275 -27.12 -2.89 23.42
C SER A 275 -27.66 -4.16 24.08
N ALA A 276 -26.96 -5.29 23.98
CA ALA A 276 -27.37 -6.54 24.65
C ALA A 276 -27.36 -6.42 26.18
N THR A 277 -26.41 -5.68 26.75
CA THR A 277 -26.34 -5.44 28.21
C THR A 277 -27.35 -4.42 28.74
N GLN A 278 -27.96 -3.57 27.88
CA GLN A 278 -28.95 -2.58 28.33
C GLN A 278 -30.41 -3.05 28.30
N VAL A 279 -30.73 -4.11 27.56
CA VAL A 279 -32.11 -4.60 27.37
C VAL A 279 -32.59 -5.49 28.53
N ASP A 280 -31.73 -5.85 29.48
CA ASP A 280 -32.07 -6.75 30.59
C ASP A 280 -31.83 -6.13 31.98
N PRO A 281 -32.61 -5.11 32.41
CA PRO A 281 -32.90 -5.01 33.83
C PRO A 281 -33.84 -6.17 34.17
N PRO A 282 -33.51 -7.06 35.14
CA PRO A 282 -34.49 -8.01 35.62
C PRO A 282 -35.73 -7.22 35.98
N HIS A 283 -36.89 -7.63 35.46
CA HIS A 283 -38.17 -7.13 35.91
C HIS A 283 -38.13 -7.19 37.44
N ALA A 284 -37.88 -6.05 38.08
CA ALA A 284 -38.02 -5.92 39.50
C ALA A 284 -39.49 -6.23 39.74
N VAL A 285 -39.75 -7.42 40.26
CA VAL A 285 -41.07 -7.83 40.72
C VAL A 285 -41.53 -6.70 41.61
N SER A 286 -42.55 -5.99 41.13
CA SER A 286 -43.20 -4.92 41.88
C SER A 286 -43.52 -5.47 43.28
N PRO A 287 -43.23 -4.73 44.37
CA PRO A 287 -43.54 -5.19 45.74
C PRO A 287 -45.02 -5.50 46.00
N VAL A 288 -45.89 -5.20 45.04
CA VAL A 288 -47.35 -5.33 45.16
C VAL A 288 -47.81 -6.80 45.15
N ASP A 289 -47.04 -7.74 44.57
CA ASP A 289 -47.48 -9.14 44.45
C ASP A 289 -47.09 -10.03 45.66
N ALA A 290 -46.34 -9.50 46.63
CA ALA A 290 -45.94 -10.25 47.82
C ALA A 290 -46.95 -10.18 48.99
N ALA A 291 -47.97 -9.32 48.90
CA ALA A 291 -48.89 -9.04 50.02
C ALA A 291 -50.17 -9.90 50.03
N THR A 292 -50.42 -10.72 49.01
CA THR A 292 -51.73 -11.39 48.82
C THR A 292 -51.77 -12.88 49.18
N THR A 293 -50.65 -13.50 49.59
CA THR A 293 -50.58 -14.96 49.82
C THR A 293 -50.46 -15.37 51.30
N GLY A 294 -50.56 -14.43 52.25
CA GLY A 294 -50.36 -14.70 53.67
C GLY A 294 -51.58 -14.47 54.57
N ARG A 295 -52.76 -15.04 54.26
CA ARG A 295 -53.88 -15.12 55.23
C ARG A 295 -54.90 -16.20 54.84
N ALA A 296 -54.53 -17.46 55.06
CA ALA A 296 -55.47 -18.57 55.19
C ALA A 296 -54.79 -19.73 55.94
N ALA A 297 -54.80 -19.66 57.27
CA ALA A 297 -54.76 -20.79 58.22
C ALA A 297 -54.94 -20.22 59.64
#